data_AF-F3KV69-F1
#
_entry.id   AF-F3KV69-F1
#
_cell.length_a   1.000
_cell.length_b   1.000
_cell.length_c   1.000
_cell.angle_alpha   90.00
_cell.angle_beta   90.00
_cell.angle_gamma   90.00
#
_symmetry.space_group_name_H-M   'P 1'
#
loop_
_entity.id
_entity.type
_entity.pdbx_description
1 polymer ?
#
loop_
_entity_poly.entity_id
_entity_poly.type
_entity_poly.pdbx_seq_one_letter_code
_entity_poly.pdbx_strand_id
1 'polypeptide(L)'
;MTVRQKLTAGFGVILLILVFLTITGLREVGVIKQALEENSEKNSLIQRYAINFRGSAHDRAIAIRDVAASVSAEELRREVAEIERLAAFYAKSAVPLDQMLAQDRTLHPDVPRLLAAIKATEAQVLPLITKVIQLRTEGRREEAQQIVWRDLKPLFVEWLARINALIDFEENLIQQRLAEAQGTATGFSTLMIAWTVVAVLLGAAAAALIARAVTRALGAEPWQVKAVADDIRSGNLAADIDTRGADPDSVMAAMKSMRDGLLKVVSGVRASAQQVAVAAVEIERGNQDLSARTESQASTLEQTAASMEELGSTVRQNADSAQQANQLAQSASAVAMQGGEVMTQVVETMKDINQSARKIEDIISVIDGIAFQTNIL
;
A
#
# COMPACT_ATOMS: atom_id res chain seq x y z
N MET A 1 11.26 -11.54 -0.81
CA MET A 1 10.01 -11.47 -0.02
C MET A 1 9.17 -10.30 -0.51
N THR A 2 7.89 -10.54 -0.77
CA THR A 2 6.93 -9.48 -1.14
C THR A 2 6.72 -8.51 0.04
N VAL A 3 6.24 -7.29 -0.23
CA VAL A 3 5.89 -6.31 0.82
C VAL A 3 4.90 -6.92 1.82
N ARG A 4 3.92 -7.70 1.33
CA ARG A 4 2.98 -8.47 2.16
C ARG A 4 3.69 -9.42 3.11
N GLN A 5 4.64 -10.22 2.62
CA GLN A 5 5.40 -11.17 3.46
C GLN A 5 6.22 -10.46 4.55
N LYS A 6 6.81 -9.30 4.23
CA LYS A 6 7.56 -8.50 5.20
C LYS A 6 6.65 -7.91 6.29
N LEU A 7 5.48 -7.40 5.90
CA LEU A 7 4.46 -6.91 6.83
C LEU A 7 3.95 -8.04 7.74
N THR A 8 3.55 -9.17 7.16
CA THR A 8 3.05 -10.31 7.95
C THR A 8 4.10 -10.87 8.90
N ALA A 9 5.37 -10.92 8.48
CA ALA A 9 6.46 -11.34 9.36
C ALA A 9 6.71 -10.33 10.49
N GLY A 10 6.78 -9.03 10.18
CA GLY A 10 7.01 -7.98 11.18
C GLY A 10 5.89 -7.92 12.23
N PHE A 11 4.64 -7.85 11.79
CA PHE A 11 3.50 -7.86 12.71
C PHE A 11 3.31 -9.21 13.40
N GLY A 12 3.60 -10.32 12.72
CA GLY A 12 3.52 -11.67 13.28
C GLY A 12 4.45 -11.87 14.47
N VAL A 13 5.70 -11.39 14.38
CA VAL A 13 6.66 -11.45 15.49
C VAL A 13 6.16 -10.65 16.69
N ILE A 14 5.65 -9.43 16.48
CA ILE A 14 5.12 -8.59 17.57
C ILE A 14 3.93 -9.27 18.25
N LEU A 15 2.99 -9.83 17.47
CA LEU A 15 1.83 -10.53 18.00
C LEU A 15 2.23 -11.78 18.79
N LEU A 16 3.22 -12.55 18.32
CA LEU A 16 3.75 -13.70 19.04
C LEU A 16 4.38 -13.30 20.38
N ILE A 17 5.13 -12.19 20.42
CA ILE A 17 5.70 -11.67 21.66
C ILE A 17 4.59 -11.23 22.63
N LEU A 18 3.54 -10.56 22.14
CA LEU A 18 2.40 -10.16 22.97
C LEU A 18 1.64 -11.35 23.56
N VAL A 19 1.40 -12.38 22.75
CA VAL A 19 0.77 -13.63 23.23
C VAL A 19 1.66 -14.30 24.27
N PHE A 20 2.97 -14.42 24.01
CA PHE A 20 3.93 -14.98 24.96
C PHE A 20 3.97 -14.23 26.29
N LEU A 21 4.00 -12.89 26.23
CA LEU A 21 3.94 -12.02 27.41
C LEU A 21 2.65 -12.22 28.20
N THR A 22 1.52 -12.32 27.51
CA THR A 22 0.22 -12.54 28.14
C THR A 22 0.16 -13.90 28.84
N ILE A 23 0.64 -14.97 28.19
CA ILE A 23 0.68 -16.32 28.76
C ILE A 23 1.57 -16.36 30.01
N THR A 24 2.76 -15.75 29.94
CA THR A 24 3.69 -15.70 31.07
C THR A 24 3.09 -14.87 32.20
N GLY A 25 2.45 -13.74 31.89
CA GLY A 25 1.78 -12.92 32.88
C GLY A 25 0.61 -13.61 33.58
N LEU A 26 -0.22 -14.35 32.85
CA LEU A 26 -1.28 -15.14 33.48
C LEU A 26 -0.74 -16.23 34.40
N ARG A 27 0.40 -16.85 34.05
CA ARG A 27 1.03 -17.88 34.87
C ARG A 27 1.57 -17.30 36.19
N GLU A 28 2.31 -16.19 36.14
CA GLU A 28 2.90 -15.56 37.32
C GLU A 28 1.82 -14.99 38.26
N VAL A 29 0.78 -14.36 37.70
CA VAL A 29 -0.39 -13.91 38.48
C VAL A 29 -1.10 -15.10 39.14
N GLY A 30 -1.17 -16.25 38.48
CA GLY A 30 -1.70 -17.48 39.05
C GLY A 30 -0.94 -17.96 40.29
N VAL A 31 0.40 -17.92 40.26
CA VAL A 31 1.25 -18.29 41.39
C VAL A 31 1.04 -17.34 42.58
N ILE A 32 1.01 -16.04 42.32
CA ILE A 32 0.77 -15.02 43.35
C ILE A 32 -0.61 -15.21 43.99
N LYS A 33 -1.63 -15.44 43.15
CA LYS A 33 -3.00 -15.68 43.61
C LYS A 33 -3.08 -16.92 44.49
N GLN A 34 -2.46 -18.03 44.08
CA GLN A 34 -2.45 -19.26 44.86
C GLN A 34 -1.76 -19.06 46.23
N ALA A 35 -0.62 -18.37 46.27
CA ALA A 35 0.08 -18.08 47.52
C ALA A 35 -0.77 -17.22 48.48
N LEU A 36 -1.49 -16.22 47.95
CA LEU A 36 -2.39 -15.37 48.73
C LEU A 36 -3.62 -16.13 49.24
N GLU A 37 -4.23 -16.97 48.39
CA GLU A 37 -5.36 -17.83 48.79
C GLU A 37 -4.94 -18.82 49.87
N GLU A 38 -3.81 -19.51 49.71
CA GLU A 38 -3.31 -20.42 50.74
C GLU A 38 -3.01 -19.70 52.06
N ASN A 39 -2.37 -18.53 52.03
CA ASN A 39 -2.11 -17.76 53.24
C ASN A 39 -3.40 -17.26 53.92
N SER A 40 -4.35 -16.72 53.16
CA SER A 40 -5.57 -16.10 53.70
C SER A 40 -6.59 -17.12 54.13
N GLU A 41 -6.82 -18.17 53.34
CA GLU A 41 -7.88 -19.15 53.56
C GLU A 41 -7.42 -20.37 54.36
N LYS A 42 -6.11 -20.60 54.50
CA LYS A 42 -5.59 -21.76 55.24
C LYS A 42 -4.73 -21.34 56.43
N ASN A 43 -3.54 -20.82 56.16
CA ASN A 43 -2.55 -20.57 57.21
C ASN A 43 -3.02 -19.55 58.26
N SER A 44 -3.59 -18.43 57.81
CA SER A 44 -4.14 -17.41 58.72
C SER A 44 -5.30 -17.93 59.56
N LEU A 45 -6.13 -18.84 59.01
CA LEU A 45 -7.21 -19.47 59.78
C LEU A 45 -6.65 -20.43 60.83
N ILE A 46 -5.68 -21.28 60.48
CA ILE A 46 -5.02 -22.19 61.44
C ILE A 46 -4.36 -21.38 62.56
N GLN A 47 -3.63 -20.32 62.21
CA GLN A 47 -3.01 -19.42 63.18
C GLN A 47 -4.06 -18.79 64.10
N ARG A 48 -5.18 -18.31 63.54
CA ARG A 48 -6.27 -17.73 64.32
C ARG A 48 -6.88 -18.74 65.28
N TYR A 49 -7.07 -20.00 64.86
CA TYR A 49 -7.53 -21.07 65.74
C TYR A 49 -6.52 -21.38 66.86
N ALA A 50 -5.23 -21.41 66.55
CA ALA A 50 -4.18 -21.60 67.55
C ALA A 50 -4.12 -20.44 68.56
N ILE A 51 -4.32 -19.18 68.11
CA ILE A 51 -4.44 -18.01 69.01
C ILE A 51 -5.66 -18.17 69.94
N ASN A 52 -6.80 -18.64 69.43
CA ASN A 52 -7.97 -18.91 70.26
C ASN A 52 -7.71 -20.03 71.29
N PHE A 53 -6.96 -21.07 70.90
CA PHE A 53 -6.51 -22.12 71.84
C PHE A 53 -5.67 -21.52 72.96
N ARG A 54 -4.71 -20.67 72.61
CA ARG A 54 -3.82 -20.02 73.58
C ARG A 54 -4.60 -19.17 74.56
N GLY A 55 -5.56 -18.36 74.07
CA GLY A 55 -6.44 -17.54 74.90
C GLY A 55 -7.23 -18.40 75.89
N SER A 56 -7.93 -19.43 75.40
CA SER A 56 -8.68 -20.34 76.26
C SER A 56 -7.79 -21.07 77.27
N ALA A 57 -6.66 -21.64 76.85
CA ALA A 57 -5.77 -22.37 77.74
C ALA A 57 -5.18 -21.46 78.83
N HIS A 58 -4.83 -20.22 78.48
CA HIS A 58 -4.35 -19.23 79.44
C HIS A 58 -5.41 -18.87 80.47
N ASP A 59 -6.62 -18.52 80.02
CA ASP A 59 -7.71 -18.11 80.90
C ASP A 59 -8.20 -19.30 81.76
N ARG A 60 -8.19 -20.52 81.24
CA ARG A 60 -8.50 -21.74 82.00
C ARG A 60 -7.46 -22.03 83.08
N ALA A 61 -6.18 -21.70 82.83
CA ALA A 61 -5.14 -21.83 83.83
C ALA A 61 -5.34 -20.86 85.01
N ILE A 62 -5.99 -19.71 84.77
CA ILE A 62 -6.38 -18.75 85.80
C ILE A 62 -7.64 -19.26 86.52
N ALA A 63 -8.71 -19.55 85.78
CA ALA A 63 -9.98 -19.98 86.35
C ALA A 63 -9.86 -21.27 87.20
N ILE A 64 -9.00 -22.23 86.82
CA ILE A 64 -8.79 -23.43 87.63
C ILE A 64 -8.05 -23.15 88.95
N ARG A 65 -7.18 -22.13 88.98
CA ARG A 65 -6.57 -21.65 90.23
C ARG A 65 -7.63 -20.99 91.10
N ASP A 66 -8.53 -20.23 90.51
CA ASP A 66 -9.61 -19.55 91.22
C ASP A 66 -10.65 -20.57 91.75
N VAL A 67 -10.95 -21.64 91.00
CA VAL A 67 -11.70 -22.81 91.51
C VAL A 67 -11.02 -23.40 92.76
N ALA A 68 -9.71 -23.64 92.70
CA ALA A 68 -8.97 -24.19 93.85
C ALA A 68 -8.84 -23.21 95.03
N ALA A 69 -8.90 -21.91 94.77
CA ALA A 69 -8.83 -20.85 95.77
C ALA A 69 -10.19 -20.40 96.31
N SER A 70 -11.30 -20.73 95.64
CA SER A 70 -12.68 -20.32 95.97
C SER A 70 -13.02 -20.48 97.45
N VAL A 71 -13.69 -19.47 98.00
CA VAL A 71 -14.07 -19.40 99.42
C VAL A 71 -15.56 -19.69 99.63
N SER A 72 -16.38 -19.45 98.61
CA SER A 72 -17.83 -19.71 98.63
C SER A 72 -18.28 -20.65 97.52
N ALA A 73 -19.46 -21.28 97.71
CA ALA A 73 -20.10 -22.10 96.69
C ALA A 73 -20.56 -21.29 95.46
N GLU A 74 -20.80 -19.98 95.63
CA GLU A 74 -21.16 -19.09 94.52
C GLU A 74 -19.94 -18.82 93.62
N GLU A 75 -18.80 -18.49 94.22
CA GLU A 75 -17.53 -18.33 93.50
C GLU A 75 -17.15 -19.61 92.76
N LEU A 76 -17.24 -20.77 93.43
CA LEU A 76 -16.95 -22.05 92.81
C LEU A 76 -17.81 -22.28 91.56
N ARG A 77 -19.13 -22.04 91.63
CA ARG A 77 -20.04 -22.20 90.49
C ARG A 77 -19.70 -21.24 89.35
N ARG A 78 -19.37 -19.99 89.67
CA ARG A 78 -18.97 -18.98 88.67
C ARG A 78 -17.71 -19.40 87.91
N GLU A 79 -16.66 -19.80 88.63
CA GLU A 79 -15.39 -20.18 88.00
C GLU A 79 -15.50 -21.49 87.21
N VAL A 80 -16.32 -22.45 87.67
CA VAL A 80 -16.63 -23.65 86.90
C VAL A 80 -17.36 -23.29 85.59
N ALA A 81 -18.37 -22.41 85.65
CA ALA A 81 -19.07 -21.95 84.45
C ALA A 81 -18.13 -21.21 83.47
N GLU A 82 -17.14 -20.47 83.97
CA GLU A 82 -16.13 -19.83 83.14
C GLU A 82 -15.22 -20.86 82.44
N ILE A 83 -14.79 -21.92 83.14
CA ILE A 83 -14.05 -23.03 82.53
C ILE A 83 -14.86 -23.69 81.40
N GLU A 84 -16.16 -23.92 81.61
CA GLU A 84 -17.05 -24.49 80.59
C GLU A 84 -17.20 -23.56 79.38
N ARG A 85 -17.36 -22.24 79.62
CA ARG A 85 -17.41 -21.22 78.56
C ARG A 85 -16.12 -21.23 77.73
N LEU A 86 -14.96 -21.27 78.40
CA LEU A 86 -13.65 -21.29 77.74
C LEU A 86 -13.40 -22.60 76.99
N ALA A 87 -13.87 -23.73 77.52
CA ALA A 87 -13.83 -25.02 76.83
C ALA A 87 -14.70 -25.00 75.56
N ALA A 88 -15.90 -24.44 75.62
CA ALA A 88 -16.76 -24.26 74.45
C ALA A 88 -16.12 -23.30 73.42
N PHE A 89 -15.47 -22.22 73.86
CA PHE A 89 -14.73 -21.32 72.97
C PHE A 89 -13.55 -22.03 72.28
N TYR A 90 -12.79 -22.86 73.01
CA TYR A 90 -11.73 -23.68 72.43
C TYR A 90 -12.29 -24.64 71.36
N ALA A 91 -13.40 -25.33 71.67
CA ALA A 91 -14.04 -26.28 70.76
C ALA A 91 -14.52 -25.63 69.45
N LYS A 92 -14.95 -24.36 69.47
CA LYS A 92 -15.31 -23.60 68.25
C LYS A 92 -14.15 -23.45 67.26
N SER A 93 -12.91 -23.55 67.72
CA SER A 93 -11.71 -23.52 66.87
C SER A 93 -11.17 -24.93 66.61
N ALA A 94 -11.31 -25.85 67.57
CA ALA A 94 -10.80 -27.22 67.46
C ALA A 94 -11.55 -28.04 66.41
N VAL A 95 -12.88 -27.94 66.38
CA VAL A 95 -13.69 -28.72 65.43
C VAL A 95 -13.43 -28.33 63.97
N PRO A 96 -13.45 -27.04 63.57
CA PRO A 96 -13.12 -26.66 62.21
C PRO A 96 -11.68 -26.99 61.82
N LEU A 97 -10.72 -26.82 62.73
CA LEU A 97 -9.33 -27.17 62.46
C LEU A 97 -9.17 -28.67 62.19
N ASP A 98 -9.83 -29.52 62.97
CA ASP A 98 -9.82 -30.97 62.74
C ASP A 98 -10.46 -31.37 61.42
N GLN A 99 -11.56 -30.71 61.05
CA GLN A 99 -12.20 -30.91 59.75
C GLN A 99 -11.28 -30.51 58.60
N MET A 100 -10.58 -29.38 58.75
CA MET A 100 -9.62 -28.89 57.77
C MET A 100 -8.46 -29.88 57.57
N LEU A 101 -7.90 -30.44 58.65
CA LEU A 101 -6.86 -31.48 58.56
C LEU A 101 -7.37 -32.78 57.91
N ALA A 102 -8.64 -33.14 58.12
CA ALA A 102 -9.22 -34.34 57.54
C ALA A 102 -9.49 -34.20 56.03
N GLN A 103 -9.84 -32.99 55.58
CA GLN A 103 -10.25 -32.71 54.20
C GLN A 103 -9.09 -32.24 53.31
N ASP A 104 -8.16 -31.45 53.86
CA ASP A 104 -7.10 -30.82 53.09
C ASP A 104 -5.76 -31.53 53.27
N ARG A 105 -5.35 -32.28 52.24
CA ARG A 105 -4.04 -32.96 52.20
C ARG A 105 -2.89 -32.06 51.73
N THR A 106 -3.16 -30.81 51.37
CA THR A 106 -2.15 -29.85 50.92
C THR A 106 -1.55 -29.03 52.06
N LEU A 107 -2.03 -29.23 53.29
CA LEU A 107 -1.46 -28.58 54.47
C LEU A 107 -0.01 -28.99 54.69
N HIS A 108 0.74 -28.07 55.29
CA HIS A 108 2.14 -28.34 55.60
C HIS A 108 2.26 -29.53 56.58
N PRO A 109 3.19 -30.49 56.36
CA PRO A 109 3.31 -31.71 57.17
C PRO A 109 3.50 -31.49 58.68
N ASP A 110 4.07 -30.35 59.06
CA ASP A 110 4.25 -29.99 60.48
C ASP A 110 2.95 -29.59 61.19
N VAL A 111 1.92 -29.14 60.48
CA VAL A 111 0.66 -28.68 61.09
C VAL A 111 -0.05 -29.83 61.82
N PRO A 112 -0.30 -31.01 61.20
CA PRO A 112 -0.85 -32.16 61.91
C PRO A 112 0.02 -32.61 63.10
N ARG A 113 1.35 -32.56 62.96
CA ARG A 113 2.29 -32.97 64.00
C ARG A 113 2.22 -32.05 65.23
N LEU A 114 2.21 -30.74 65.02
CA LEU A 114 2.11 -29.74 66.08
C LEU A 114 0.74 -29.79 66.76
N LEU A 115 -0.34 -29.93 65.98
CA LEU A 115 -1.69 -30.07 66.54
C LEU A 115 -1.83 -31.34 67.37
N ALA A 116 -1.27 -32.47 66.92
CA ALA A 116 -1.27 -33.71 67.70
C ALA A 116 -0.56 -33.55 69.05
N ALA A 117 0.55 -32.80 69.11
CA ALA A 117 1.25 -32.51 70.36
C ALA A 117 0.43 -31.62 71.31
N ILE A 118 -0.31 -30.64 70.77
CA ILE A 118 -1.27 -29.83 71.55
C ILE A 118 -2.34 -30.74 72.16
N LYS A 119 -2.98 -31.59 71.34
CA LYS A 119 -4.02 -32.53 71.79
C LYS A 119 -3.54 -33.54 72.82
N ALA A 120 -2.32 -34.05 72.66
CA ALA A 120 -1.72 -34.97 73.63
C ALA A 120 -1.51 -34.33 75.00
N THR A 121 -1.22 -33.04 75.05
CA THR A 121 -1.10 -32.28 76.31
C THR A 121 -2.47 -31.96 76.88
N GLU A 122 -3.41 -31.54 76.03
CA GLU A 122 -4.81 -31.31 76.41
C GLU A 122 -5.43 -32.56 77.06
N ALA A 123 -5.21 -33.74 76.48
CA ALA A 123 -5.72 -35.01 77.00
C ALA A 123 -5.21 -35.35 78.42
N GLN A 124 -4.05 -34.82 78.82
CA GLN A 124 -3.51 -34.96 80.18
C GLN A 124 -4.08 -33.90 81.14
N VAL A 125 -4.35 -32.69 80.65
CA VAL A 125 -4.88 -31.57 81.43
C VAL A 125 -6.35 -31.76 81.80
N LEU A 126 -7.20 -32.19 80.86
CA LEU A 126 -8.65 -32.25 81.07
C LEU A 126 -9.09 -33.12 82.26
N PRO A 127 -8.57 -34.35 82.45
CA PRO A 127 -8.95 -35.18 83.60
C PRO A 127 -8.58 -34.54 84.95
N LEU A 128 -7.45 -33.83 85.00
CA LEU A 128 -7.00 -33.15 86.21
C LEU A 128 -7.85 -31.93 86.54
N ILE A 129 -8.32 -31.17 85.53
CA ILE A 129 -9.30 -30.09 85.73
C ILE A 129 -10.57 -30.66 86.36
N THR A 130 -11.12 -31.74 85.80
CA THR A 130 -12.31 -32.42 86.35
C THR A 130 -12.07 -32.89 87.78
N LYS A 131 -10.89 -33.44 88.07
CA LYS A 131 -10.54 -33.90 89.41
C LYS A 131 -10.46 -32.75 90.42
N VAL A 132 -9.88 -31.61 90.04
CA VAL A 132 -9.82 -30.41 90.90
C VAL A 132 -11.22 -29.88 91.20
N ILE A 133 -12.09 -29.77 90.19
CA ILE A 133 -13.48 -29.33 90.37
C ILE A 133 -14.21 -30.30 91.31
N GLN A 134 -14.05 -31.60 91.12
CA GLN A 134 -14.65 -32.61 92.00
C GLN A 134 -14.18 -32.46 93.45
N LEU A 135 -12.87 -32.37 93.69
CA LEU A 135 -12.31 -32.21 95.04
C LEU A 135 -12.81 -30.93 95.72
N ARG A 136 -12.98 -29.84 94.96
CA ARG A 136 -13.54 -28.59 95.48
C ARG A 136 -15.01 -28.73 95.86
N THR A 137 -15.81 -29.41 95.05
CA THR A 137 -17.22 -29.73 95.37
C THR A 137 -17.34 -30.64 96.59
N GLU A 138 -16.38 -31.55 96.81
CA GLU A 138 -16.28 -32.42 97.99
C GLU A 138 -15.72 -31.70 99.25
N GLY A 139 -15.38 -30.42 99.18
CA GLY A 139 -14.82 -29.64 100.30
C GLY A 139 -13.32 -29.85 100.54
N ARG A 140 -12.65 -30.68 99.73
CA ARG A 140 -11.22 -31.04 99.87
C ARG A 140 -10.30 -29.99 99.23
N ARG A 141 -10.19 -28.83 99.89
CA ARG A 141 -9.46 -27.65 99.37
C ARG A 141 -7.96 -27.89 99.18
N GLU A 142 -7.29 -28.43 100.20
CA GLU A 142 -5.83 -28.59 100.20
C GLU A 142 -5.35 -29.52 99.09
N GLU A 143 -6.05 -30.64 98.90
CA GLU A 143 -5.74 -31.60 97.83
C GLU A 143 -5.97 -31.01 96.44
N ALA A 144 -7.05 -30.24 96.25
CA ALA A 144 -7.31 -29.53 94.99
C ALA A 144 -6.18 -28.52 94.68
N GLN A 145 -5.74 -27.75 95.67
CA GLN A 145 -4.63 -26.80 95.51
C GLN A 145 -3.31 -27.51 95.20
N GLN A 146 -3.04 -28.65 95.84
CA GLN A 146 -1.84 -29.43 95.58
C GLN A 146 -1.78 -29.95 94.13
N ILE A 147 -2.89 -30.47 93.60
CA ILE A 147 -2.98 -30.89 92.19
C ILE A 147 -2.76 -29.70 91.25
N VAL A 148 -3.37 -28.54 91.54
CA VAL A 148 -3.17 -27.33 90.72
C VAL A 148 -1.69 -26.95 90.63
N TRP A 149 -1.00 -26.89 91.77
CA TRP A 149 0.40 -26.44 91.82
C TRP A 149 1.41 -27.46 91.31
N ARG A 150 1.24 -28.74 91.68
CA ARG A 150 2.21 -29.80 91.36
C ARG A 150 2.00 -30.39 89.97
N ASP A 151 0.74 -30.63 89.60
CA ASP A 151 0.42 -31.48 88.44
C ASP A 151 -0.13 -30.64 87.27
N LEU A 152 -1.05 -29.69 87.49
CA LEU A 152 -1.64 -28.89 86.41
C LEU A 152 -0.75 -27.74 85.93
N LYS A 153 -0.12 -26.98 86.84
CA LYS A 153 0.74 -25.84 86.46
C LYS A 153 1.78 -26.20 85.39
N PRO A 154 2.62 -27.24 85.54
CA PRO A 154 3.60 -27.59 84.51
C PRO A 154 2.93 -28.01 83.19
N LEU A 155 1.79 -28.71 83.25
CA LEU A 155 1.05 -29.10 82.04
C LEU A 155 0.44 -27.92 81.30
N PHE A 156 -0.05 -26.88 81.99
CA PHE A 156 -0.52 -25.65 81.33
C PHE A 156 0.62 -24.85 80.69
N VAL A 157 1.79 -24.81 81.33
CA VAL A 157 3.00 -24.20 80.74
C VAL A 157 3.38 -24.94 79.46
N GLU A 158 3.40 -26.27 79.51
CA GLU A 158 3.67 -27.11 78.34
C GLU A 158 2.59 -26.93 77.26
N TRP A 159 1.32 -26.89 77.63
CA TRP A 159 0.21 -26.73 76.67
C TRP A 159 0.31 -25.39 75.94
N LEU A 160 0.56 -24.30 76.67
CA LEU A 160 0.80 -22.98 76.08
C LEU A 160 2.05 -22.97 75.19
N ALA A 161 3.13 -23.66 75.57
CA ALA A 161 4.33 -23.77 74.75
C ALA A 161 4.06 -24.54 73.44
N ARG A 162 3.29 -25.63 73.48
CA ARG A 162 2.88 -26.38 72.28
C ARG A 162 1.97 -25.56 71.37
N ILE A 163 1.05 -24.78 71.94
CA ILE A 163 0.21 -23.88 71.16
C ILE A 163 1.03 -22.76 70.51
N ASN A 164 1.95 -22.13 71.25
CA ASN A 164 2.86 -21.13 70.70
C ASN A 164 3.70 -21.69 69.56
N ALA A 165 4.20 -22.93 69.67
CA ALA A 165 4.96 -23.57 68.60
C ALA A 165 4.16 -23.68 67.29
N LEU A 166 2.83 -23.89 67.35
CA LEU A 166 1.97 -23.85 66.17
C LEU A 166 1.75 -22.41 65.66
N ILE A 167 1.52 -21.45 66.55
CA ILE A 167 1.36 -20.03 66.18
C ILE A 167 2.61 -19.50 65.48
N ASP A 168 3.78 -19.74 66.06
CA ASP A 168 5.07 -19.30 65.52
C ASP A 168 5.40 -20.01 64.21
N PHE A 169 5.03 -21.29 64.08
CA PHE A 169 5.18 -22.03 62.83
C PHE A 169 4.32 -21.43 61.72
N GLU A 170 3.03 -21.17 61.98
CA GLU A 170 2.13 -20.56 60.99
C GLU A 170 2.54 -19.12 60.65
N GLU A 171 2.96 -18.31 61.62
CA GLU A 171 3.47 -16.96 61.36
C GLU A 171 4.66 -17.01 60.39
N ASN A 172 5.65 -17.86 60.66
CA ASN A 172 6.80 -18.00 59.78
C ASN A 172 6.42 -18.50 58.38
N LEU A 173 5.49 -19.44 58.28
CA LEU A 173 5.02 -19.97 57.01
C LEU A 173 4.26 -18.90 56.19
N ILE A 174 3.43 -18.09 56.83
CA ILE A 174 2.73 -16.95 56.21
C ILE A 174 3.75 -15.94 55.68
N GLN A 175 4.74 -15.54 56.50
CA GLN A 175 5.76 -14.58 56.11
C GLN A 175 6.63 -15.08 54.94
N GLN A 176 7.03 -16.35 54.97
CA GLN A 176 7.81 -16.97 53.88
C GLN A 176 7.03 -16.95 52.57
N ARG A 177 5.77 -17.41 52.58
CA ARG A 177 4.91 -17.44 51.38
C ARG A 177 4.60 -16.04 50.85
N LEU A 178 4.42 -15.06 51.74
CA LEU A 178 4.24 -13.67 51.35
C LEU A 178 5.51 -13.12 50.68
N ALA A 179 6.69 -13.40 51.24
CA ALA A 179 7.96 -13.00 50.65
C ALA A 179 8.21 -13.67 49.28
N GLU A 180 7.88 -14.95 49.13
CA GLU A 180 7.92 -15.66 47.83
C GLU A 180 6.98 -15.04 46.81
N ALA A 181 5.73 -14.72 47.20
CA ALA A 181 4.75 -14.07 46.33
C ALA A 181 5.22 -12.66 45.90
N GLN A 182 5.78 -11.87 46.82
CA GLN A 182 6.33 -10.55 46.52
C GLN A 182 7.58 -10.62 45.62
N GLY A 183 8.47 -11.58 45.87
CA GLY A 183 9.64 -11.85 45.03
C GLY A 183 9.24 -12.25 43.62
N THR A 184 8.24 -13.12 43.49
CA THR A 184 7.65 -13.54 42.22
C THR A 184 7.05 -12.33 41.49
N ALA A 185 6.26 -11.49 42.18
CA ALA A 185 5.66 -10.29 41.60
C ALA A 185 6.68 -9.26 41.09
N THR A 186 7.75 -9.01 41.86
CA THR A 186 8.81 -8.05 41.49
C THR A 186 9.68 -8.56 40.35
N GLY A 187 10.07 -9.84 40.37
CA GLY A 187 10.78 -10.50 39.26
C GLY A 187 9.94 -10.50 37.98
N PHE A 188 8.66 -10.86 38.08
CA PHE A 188 7.70 -10.82 36.99
C PHE A 188 7.59 -9.42 36.37
N SER A 189 7.41 -8.38 37.18
CA SER A 189 7.28 -7.00 36.70
C SER A 189 8.52 -6.54 35.92
N THR A 190 9.70 -6.90 36.42
CA THR A 190 10.99 -6.58 35.76
C THR A 190 11.12 -7.28 34.41
N LEU A 191 10.79 -8.57 34.34
CA LEU A 191 10.80 -9.34 33.08
C LEU A 191 9.79 -8.79 32.07
N MET A 192 8.58 -8.42 32.51
CA MET A 192 7.56 -7.82 31.65
C MET A 192 8.03 -6.50 31.04
N ILE A 193 8.64 -5.63 31.84
CA ILE A 193 9.20 -4.37 31.36
C ILE A 193 10.32 -4.63 30.35
N ALA A 194 11.25 -5.54 30.66
CA ALA A 194 12.35 -5.90 29.75
C ALA A 194 11.82 -6.42 28.40
N TRP A 195 10.86 -7.34 28.40
CA TRP A 195 10.24 -7.85 27.18
C TRP A 195 9.42 -6.81 26.43
N THR A 196 8.76 -5.89 27.13
CA THR A 196 8.05 -4.77 26.51
C THR A 196 9.03 -3.86 25.78
N VAL A 197 10.17 -3.54 26.39
CA VAL A 197 11.24 -2.75 25.74
C VAL A 197 11.77 -3.50 24.51
N VAL A 198 12.04 -4.80 24.62
CA VAL A 198 12.48 -5.62 23.47
C VAL A 198 11.41 -5.61 22.35
N ALA A 199 10.13 -5.77 22.69
CA ALA A 199 9.03 -5.74 21.72
C ALA A 199 8.94 -4.38 21.01
N VAL A 200 9.09 -3.27 21.73
CA VAL A 200 9.10 -1.91 21.17
C VAL A 200 10.30 -1.71 20.24
N LEU A 201 11.50 -2.15 20.64
CA LEU A 201 12.70 -2.05 19.81
C LEU A 201 12.58 -2.88 18.53
N LEU A 202 12.09 -4.12 18.63
CA LEU A 202 11.84 -4.97 17.47
C LEU A 202 10.75 -4.39 16.56
N GLY A 203 9.70 -3.81 17.14
CA GLY A 203 8.64 -3.13 16.40
C GLY A 203 9.16 -1.91 15.64
N ALA A 204 9.95 -1.06 16.30
CA ALA A 204 10.59 0.09 15.68
C ALA A 204 11.58 -0.32 14.57
N ALA A 205 12.37 -1.37 14.79
CA ALA A 205 13.28 -1.91 13.79
C ALA A 205 12.52 -2.47 12.58
N ALA A 206 11.45 -3.25 12.80
CA ALA A 206 10.60 -3.76 11.74
C ALA A 206 9.93 -2.63 10.94
N ALA A 207 9.40 -1.61 11.63
CA ALA A 207 8.80 -0.43 11.00
C ALA A 207 9.82 0.32 10.14
N ALA A 208 11.04 0.57 10.65
CA ALA A 208 12.11 1.22 9.90
C ALA A 208 12.56 0.41 8.68
N LEU A 209 12.68 -0.92 8.81
CA LEU A 209 13.04 -1.81 7.70
C LEU A 209 11.95 -1.87 6.63
N ILE A 210 10.68 -1.90 7.03
CA ILE A 210 9.54 -1.89 6.10
C ILE A 210 9.45 -0.53 5.40
N ALA A 211 9.55 0.58 6.14
CA ALA A 211 9.56 1.93 5.57
C ALA A 211 10.69 2.10 4.55
N ARG A 212 11.92 1.67 4.88
CA ARG A 212 13.05 1.65 3.95
C ARG A 212 12.82 0.75 2.74
N ALA A 213 12.21 -0.42 2.93
CA ALA A 213 11.92 -1.32 1.82
C ALA A 213 10.87 -0.75 0.86
N VAL A 214 9.83 -0.10 1.38
CA VAL A 214 8.77 0.52 0.58
C VAL A 214 9.29 1.75 -0.16
N THR A 215 9.98 2.66 0.54
CA THR A 215 10.59 3.86 -0.08
C THR A 215 11.60 3.49 -1.15
N ARG A 216 12.44 2.47 -0.94
CA ARG A 216 13.36 1.96 -1.96
C ARG A 216 12.65 1.36 -3.18
N ALA A 217 11.59 0.58 -2.96
CA ALA A 217 10.80 0.00 -4.06
C ALA A 217 10.04 1.06 -4.87
N LEU A 218 9.57 2.13 -4.20
CA LEU A 218 8.96 3.27 -4.86
C LEU A 218 9.98 4.17 -5.56
N GLY A 219 11.21 4.24 -5.04
CA GLY A 219 12.28 5.11 -5.53
C GLY A 219 12.18 6.56 -5.06
N ALA A 220 11.14 6.89 -4.29
CA ALA A 220 10.85 8.20 -3.74
C ALA A 220 9.78 8.05 -2.63
N GLU A 221 9.44 9.14 -1.95
CA GLU A 221 8.31 9.15 -1.03
C GLU A 221 6.98 8.93 -1.79
N PRO A 222 5.97 8.24 -1.19
CA PRO A 222 4.71 7.93 -1.87
C PRO A 222 3.98 9.15 -2.45
N TRP A 223 4.06 10.30 -1.76
CA TRP A 223 3.45 11.55 -2.22
C TRP A 223 4.15 12.12 -3.45
N GLN A 224 5.46 11.92 -3.60
CA GLN A 224 6.21 12.32 -4.80
C GLN A 224 5.84 11.47 -6.00
N VAL A 225 5.72 10.14 -5.81
CA VAL A 225 5.27 9.21 -6.87
C VAL A 225 3.87 9.60 -7.34
N LYS A 226 2.96 9.94 -6.42
CA LYS A 226 1.62 10.43 -6.77
C LYS A 226 1.67 11.74 -7.55
N ALA A 227 2.50 12.71 -7.14
CA ALA A 227 2.61 13.99 -7.81
C ALA A 227 3.04 13.83 -9.28
N VAL A 228 4.05 12.99 -9.54
CA VAL A 228 4.49 12.69 -10.92
C VAL A 228 3.38 12.02 -11.74
N ALA A 229 2.64 11.09 -11.14
CA ALA A 229 1.50 10.46 -11.82
C ALA A 229 0.40 11.49 -12.16
N ASP A 230 0.14 12.45 -11.28
CA ASP A 230 -0.80 13.55 -11.51
C ASP A 230 -0.32 14.52 -12.61
N ASP A 231 0.98 14.83 -12.68
CA ASP A 231 1.57 15.61 -13.75
C ASP A 231 1.39 14.93 -15.11
N ILE A 232 1.73 13.65 -15.20
CA ILE A 232 1.53 12.87 -16.44
C ILE A 232 0.04 12.81 -16.81
N ARG A 233 -0.84 12.57 -15.83
CA ARG A 233 -2.30 12.54 -16.04
C ARG A 233 -2.85 13.86 -16.58
N SER A 234 -2.30 14.99 -16.15
CA SER A 234 -2.70 16.32 -16.62
C SER A 234 -2.04 16.74 -17.95
N GLY A 235 -1.16 15.91 -18.51
CA GLY A 235 -0.42 16.21 -19.74
C GLY A 235 0.82 17.08 -19.51
N ASN A 236 1.16 17.39 -18.26
CA ASN A 236 2.38 18.10 -17.91
C ASN A 236 3.59 17.15 -17.96
N LEU A 237 4.23 17.05 -19.13
CA LEU A 237 5.46 16.24 -19.31
C LEU A 237 6.75 17.02 -19.06
N ALA A 238 6.65 18.32 -18.72
CA ALA A 238 7.82 19.17 -18.52
C ALA A 238 8.42 19.05 -17.10
N ALA A 239 7.68 18.48 -16.14
CA ALA A 239 8.14 18.30 -14.77
C ALA A 239 9.42 17.45 -14.71
N ASP A 240 10.43 17.89 -13.96
CA ASP A 240 11.64 17.09 -13.75
C ASP A 240 11.36 15.96 -12.76
N ILE A 241 11.72 14.75 -13.15
CA ILE A 241 11.57 13.56 -12.30
C ILE A 241 12.97 13.20 -11.81
N ASP A 242 13.27 13.65 -10.59
CA ASP A 242 14.53 13.32 -9.93
C ASP A 242 14.52 11.87 -9.47
N THR A 243 15.35 11.07 -10.12
CA THR A 243 15.56 9.65 -9.80
C THR A 243 16.96 9.41 -9.22
N ARG A 244 17.68 10.47 -8.81
CA ARG A 244 19.03 10.33 -8.26
C ARG A 244 18.98 9.57 -6.93
N GLY A 245 19.62 8.41 -6.90
CA GLY A 245 19.62 7.51 -5.74
C GLY A 245 18.42 6.56 -5.65
N ALA A 246 17.49 6.64 -6.60
CA ALA A 246 16.42 5.65 -6.72
C ALA A 246 16.96 4.33 -7.32
N ASP A 247 16.36 3.21 -6.92
CA ASP A 247 16.65 1.91 -7.52
C ASP A 247 16.19 1.92 -9.00
N PRO A 248 16.98 1.41 -9.98
CA PRO A 248 16.59 1.42 -11.40
C PRO A 248 15.27 0.69 -11.68
N ASP A 249 14.94 -0.32 -10.88
CA ASP A 249 13.69 -1.08 -10.98
C ASP A 249 12.54 -0.48 -10.16
N SER A 250 12.73 0.73 -9.60
CA SER A 250 11.71 1.40 -8.81
C SER A 250 10.56 1.93 -9.65
N VAL A 251 9.41 2.12 -8.98
CA VAL A 251 8.23 2.72 -9.62
C VAL A 251 8.54 4.12 -10.17
N MET A 252 9.32 4.94 -9.46
CA MET A 252 9.70 6.28 -9.92
C MET A 252 10.57 6.23 -11.19
N ALA A 253 11.51 5.28 -11.29
CA ALA A 253 12.32 5.10 -12.50
C ALA A 253 11.48 4.64 -13.70
N ALA A 254 10.50 3.75 -13.47
CA ALA A 254 9.54 3.35 -14.49
C ALA A 254 8.64 4.52 -14.94
N MET A 255 8.18 5.36 -14.00
CA MET A 255 7.38 6.56 -14.30
C MET A 255 8.17 7.57 -15.14
N LYS A 256 9.46 7.79 -14.83
CA LYS A 256 10.34 8.62 -15.64
C LYS A 256 10.46 8.10 -17.07
N SER A 257 10.70 6.80 -17.23
CA SER A 257 10.80 6.16 -18.54
C SER A 257 9.50 6.29 -19.35
N MET A 258 8.35 6.12 -18.69
CA MET A 258 7.03 6.33 -19.31
C MET A 258 6.84 7.79 -19.75
N ARG A 259 7.17 8.77 -18.89
CA ARG A 259 7.12 10.19 -19.20
C ARG A 259 7.99 10.53 -20.42
N ASP A 260 9.25 10.08 -20.41
CA ASP A 260 10.21 10.34 -21.50
C ASP A 260 9.71 9.76 -22.84
N GLY A 261 9.12 8.56 -22.80
CA GLY A 261 8.46 7.95 -23.96
C GLY A 261 7.29 8.78 -24.49
N LEU A 262 6.41 9.26 -23.61
CA LEU A 262 5.30 10.14 -23.97
C LEU A 262 5.80 11.47 -24.57
N LEU A 263 6.84 12.07 -23.98
CA LEU A 263 7.43 13.32 -24.47
C LEU A 263 7.95 13.16 -25.90
N LYS A 264 8.60 12.02 -26.21
CA LYS A 264 9.09 11.71 -27.56
C LYS A 264 7.94 11.58 -28.56
N VAL A 265 6.85 10.89 -28.19
CA VAL A 265 5.67 10.75 -29.05
C VAL A 265 5.03 12.11 -29.33
N VAL A 266 4.77 12.91 -28.29
CA VAL A 266 4.14 14.25 -28.43
C VAL A 266 5.03 15.18 -29.26
N SER A 267 6.35 15.16 -29.05
CA SER A 267 7.30 15.97 -29.83
C SER A 267 7.32 15.56 -31.30
N GLY A 268 7.27 14.25 -31.59
CA GLY A 268 7.16 13.75 -32.96
C GLY A 268 5.87 14.20 -33.66
N VAL A 269 4.73 14.10 -32.97
CA VAL A 269 3.44 14.57 -33.50
C VAL A 269 3.48 16.08 -33.79
N ARG A 270 4.05 16.88 -32.88
CA ARG A 270 4.19 18.34 -33.07
C ARG A 270 5.07 18.67 -34.27
N ALA A 271 6.19 17.98 -34.45
CA ALA A 271 7.08 18.17 -35.59
C ALA A 271 6.39 17.82 -36.92
N SER A 272 5.67 16.69 -36.96
CA SER A 272 4.88 16.31 -38.15
C SER A 272 3.77 17.32 -38.46
N ALA A 273 3.07 17.83 -37.44
CA ALA A 273 2.06 18.87 -37.63
C ALA A 273 2.66 20.18 -38.18
N GLN A 274 3.86 20.56 -37.74
CA GLN A 274 4.59 21.71 -38.30
C GLN A 274 4.98 21.48 -39.77
N GLN A 275 5.44 20.28 -40.13
CA GLN A 275 5.74 19.94 -41.52
C GLN A 275 4.49 20.02 -42.41
N VAL A 276 3.36 19.49 -41.93
CA VAL A 276 2.07 19.60 -42.63
C VAL A 276 1.65 21.06 -42.80
N ALA A 277 1.80 21.89 -41.77
CA ALA A 277 1.47 23.31 -41.85
C ALA A 277 2.35 24.05 -42.88
N VAL A 278 3.65 23.76 -42.92
CA VAL A 278 4.56 24.33 -43.93
C VAL A 278 4.16 23.88 -45.34
N ALA A 279 3.91 22.58 -45.53
CA ALA A 279 3.48 22.03 -46.82
C ALA A 279 2.14 22.64 -47.28
N ALA A 280 1.21 22.91 -46.35
CA ALA A 280 -0.05 23.57 -46.66
C ALA A 280 0.16 25.01 -47.19
N VAL A 281 1.10 25.77 -46.61
CA VAL A 281 1.46 27.12 -47.10
C VAL A 281 2.14 27.07 -48.47
N GLU A 282 2.99 26.07 -48.72
CA GLU A 282 3.61 25.87 -50.05
C GLU A 282 2.55 25.51 -51.10
N ILE A 283 1.59 24.64 -50.77
CA ILE A 283 0.46 24.31 -51.64
C ILE A 283 -0.38 25.57 -51.92
N GLU A 284 -0.68 26.38 -50.91
CA GLU A 284 -1.42 27.64 -51.08
C GLU A 284 -0.72 28.57 -52.08
N ARG A 285 0.59 28.79 -51.92
CA ARG A 285 1.38 29.62 -52.85
C ARG A 285 1.43 29.03 -54.26
N GLY A 286 1.64 27.72 -54.37
CA GLY A 286 1.63 27.02 -55.66
C GLY A 286 0.28 27.15 -56.36
N ASN A 287 -0.82 27.10 -55.61
CA ASN A 287 -2.17 27.28 -56.15
C ASN A 287 -2.42 28.73 -56.61
N GLN A 288 -1.87 29.74 -55.92
CA GLN A 288 -1.93 31.14 -56.36
C GLN A 288 -1.16 31.37 -57.67
N ASP A 289 0.07 30.84 -57.79
CA ASP A 289 0.85 30.93 -59.04
C ASP A 289 0.14 30.22 -60.20
N LEU A 290 -0.39 29.01 -59.96
CA LEU A 290 -1.17 28.28 -60.95
C LEU A 290 -2.40 29.06 -61.40
N SER A 291 -3.12 29.69 -60.47
CA SER A 291 -4.26 30.56 -60.79
C SER A 291 -3.84 31.72 -61.69
N ALA A 292 -2.78 32.44 -61.34
CA ALA A 292 -2.26 33.56 -62.13
C ALA A 292 -1.81 33.13 -63.54
N ARG A 293 -1.14 31.97 -63.65
CA ARG A 293 -0.76 31.40 -64.96
C ARG A 293 -1.97 30.99 -65.78
N THR A 294 -3.00 30.43 -65.14
CA THR A 294 -4.26 30.06 -65.81
C THR A 294 -4.97 31.31 -66.34
N GLU A 295 -5.01 32.40 -65.58
CA GLU A 295 -5.54 33.70 -66.04
C GLU A 295 -4.74 34.27 -67.23
N SER A 296 -3.40 34.23 -67.16
CA SER A 296 -2.55 34.67 -68.28
C SER A 296 -2.72 33.81 -69.53
N GLN A 297 -2.86 32.49 -69.36
CA GLN A 297 -3.10 31.57 -70.47
C GLN A 297 -4.48 31.79 -71.10
N ALA A 298 -5.51 32.05 -70.28
CA ALA A 298 -6.83 32.43 -70.77
C ALA A 298 -6.76 33.72 -71.61
N SER A 299 -6.04 34.75 -71.14
CA SER A 299 -5.83 35.99 -71.89
C SER A 299 -5.06 35.77 -73.21
N THR A 300 -4.04 34.90 -73.20
CA THR A 300 -3.29 34.55 -74.43
C THR A 300 -4.17 33.80 -75.43
N LEU A 301 -5.06 32.92 -74.94
CA LEU A 301 -6.03 32.22 -75.77
C LEU A 301 -7.06 33.18 -76.37
N GLU A 302 -7.53 34.18 -75.61
CA GLU A 302 -8.38 35.25 -76.15
C GLU A 302 -7.67 36.03 -77.26
N GLN A 303 -6.41 36.41 -77.05
CA GLN A 303 -5.62 37.12 -78.08
C GLN A 303 -5.37 36.25 -79.32
N THR A 304 -5.15 34.95 -79.13
CA THR A 304 -5.01 33.97 -80.23
C THR A 304 -6.33 33.84 -81.00
N ALA A 305 -7.46 33.76 -80.31
CA ALA A 305 -8.77 33.70 -80.93
C ALA A 305 -9.05 34.97 -81.78
N ALA A 306 -8.73 36.15 -81.25
CA ALA A 306 -8.83 37.41 -81.99
C ALA A 306 -7.90 37.44 -83.22
N SER A 307 -6.66 36.96 -83.08
CA SER A 307 -5.72 36.87 -84.21
C SER A 307 -6.18 35.89 -85.29
N MET A 308 -6.82 34.78 -84.88
CA MET A 308 -7.43 33.82 -85.81
C MET A 308 -8.63 34.42 -86.56
N GLU A 309 -9.39 35.31 -85.91
CA GLU A 309 -10.49 36.04 -86.54
C GLU A 309 -9.95 37.04 -87.59
N GLU A 310 -8.88 37.76 -87.27
CA GLU A 310 -8.20 38.66 -88.21
C GLU A 310 -7.55 37.90 -89.38
N LEU A 311 -6.87 36.78 -89.12
CA LEU A 311 -6.35 35.89 -90.16
C LEU A 311 -7.48 35.35 -91.05
N GLY A 312 -8.60 34.93 -90.44
CA GLY A 312 -9.79 34.50 -91.18
C GLY A 312 -10.30 35.58 -92.13
N SER A 313 -10.32 36.84 -91.69
CA SER A 313 -10.69 37.98 -92.55
C SER A 313 -9.70 38.18 -93.71
N THR A 314 -8.40 38.07 -93.45
CA THR A 314 -7.34 38.25 -94.45
C THR A 314 -7.35 37.13 -95.48
N VAL A 315 -7.56 35.87 -95.05
CA VAL A 315 -7.72 34.72 -95.96
C VAL A 315 -8.93 34.91 -96.86
N ARG A 316 -10.04 35.44 -96.33
CA ARG A 316 -11.23 35.76 -97.12
C ARG A 316 -10.94 36.83 -98.17
N GLN A 317 -10.24 37.89 -97.80
CA GLN A 317 -9.78 38.94 -98.71
C GLN A 317 -8.82 38.40 -99.80
N ASN A 318 -7.91 37.50 -99.45
CA ASN A 318 -7.01 36.86 -100.40
C ASN A 318 -7.77 35.97 -101.39
N ALA A 319 -8.79 35.23 -100.93
CA ALA A 319 -9.65 34.44 -101.80
C ALA A 319 -10.39 35.32 -102.81
N ASP A 320 -10.97 36.43 -102.36
CA ASP A 320 -11.63 37.41 -103.24
C ASP A 320 -10.65 38.02 -104.26
N SER A 321 -9.43 38.36 -103.82
CA SER A 321 -8.38 38.90 -104.69
C SER A 321 -7.92 37.89 -105.74
N ALA A 322 -7.76 36.62 -105.36
CA ALA A 322 -7.42 35.55 -106.29
C ALA A 322 -8.54 35.31 -107.32
N GLN A 323 -9.80 35.39 -106.90
CA GLN A 323 -10.95 35.32 -107.81
C GLN A 323 -10.95 36.47 -108.83
N GLN A 324 -10.68 37.71 -108.39
CA GLN A 324 -10.54 38.87 -109.27
C GLN A 324 -9.35 38.70 -110.23
N ALA A 325 -8.19 38.26 -109.74
CA ALA A 325 -7.01 38.01 -110.57
C ALA A 325 -7.28 36.95 -111.64
N ASN A 326 -8.01 35.88 -111.30
CA ASN A 326 -8.43 34.86 -112.25
C ASN A 326 -9.37 35.44 -113.34
N GLN A 327 -10.32 36.29 -112.98
CA GLN A 327 -11.16 37.00 -113.96
C GLN A 327 -10.33 37.89 -114.89
N LEU A 328 -9.35 38.61 -114.35
CA LEU A 328 -8.47 39.46 -115.14
C LEU A 328 -7.60 38.64 -116.11
N ALA A 329 -7.06 37.51 -115.65
CA ALA A 329 -6.29 36.59 -116.49
C ALA A 329 -7.13 35.99 -117.62
N GLN A 330 -8.39 35.61 -117.35
CA GLN A 330 -9.33 35.16 -118.38
C GLN A 330 -9.60 36.25 -119.43
N SER A 331 -9.79 37.50 -118.99
CA SER A 331 -9.97 38.64 -119.89
C SER A 331 -8.72 38.89 -120.76
N ALA A 332 -7.52 38.88 -120.17
CA ALA A 332 -6.27 39.03 -120.91
C ALA A 332 -6.04 37.89 -121.92
N SER A 333 -6.39 36.65 -121.56
CA SER A 333 -6.34 35.51 -122.47
C SER A 333 -7.29 35.69 -123.66
N ALA A 334 -8.49 36.24 -123.45
CA ALA A 334 -9.42 36.54 -124.53
C ALA A 334 -8.86 37.58 -125.52
N VAL A 335 -8.22 38.64 -124.99
CA VAL A 335 -7.53 39.66 -125.81
C VAL A 335 -6.37 39.04 -126.60
N ALA A 336 -5.59 38.14 -125.98
CA ALA A 336 -4.49 37.46 -126.66
C ALA A 336 -4.98 36.54 -127.80
N MET A 337 -6.12 35.85 -127.64
CA MET A 337 -6.72 35.07 -128.75
C MET A 337 -7.12 35.97 -129.91
N GLN A 338 -7.73 37.12 -129.63
CA GLN A 338 -8.11 38.09 -130.65
C GLN A 338 -6.88 38.67 -131.38
N GLY A 339 -5.78 38.90 -130.67
CA GLY A 339 -4.49 39.27 -131.27
C GLY A 339 -3.87 38.17 -132.14
N GLY A 340 -4.07 36.90 -131.79
CA GLY A 340 -3.64 35.75 -132.60
C GLY A 340 -4.37 35.65 -133.93
N GLU A 341 -5.65 35.99 -133.97
CA GLU A 341 -6.45 36.06 -135.20
C GLU A 341 -5.92 37.15 -136.15
N VAL A 342 -5.61 38.33 -135.61
CA VAL A 342 -4.99 39.43 -136.37
C VAL A 342 -3.62 39.03 -136.96
N MET A 343 -2.78 38.33 -136.19
CA MET A 343 -1.47 37.86 -136.70
C MET A 343 -1.61 36.81 -137.80
N THR A 344 -2.64 35.98 -137.75
CA THR A 344 -2.94 35.00 -138.82
C THR A 344 -3.24 35.73 -140.15
N GLN A 345 -3.99 36.84 -140.07
CA GLN A 345 -4.33 37.67 -141.23
C GLN A 345 -3.10 38.39 -141.83
N VAL A 346 -2.12 38.77 -140.99
CA VAL A 346 -0.83 39.34 -141.43
C VAL A 346 0.02 38.29 -142.18
N VAL A 347 0.06 37.04 -141.72
CA VAL A 347 0.80 35.95 -142.39
C VAL A 347 0.21 35.65 -143.77
N GLU A 348 -1.11 35.68 -143.90
CA GLU A 348 -1.80 35.49 -145.18
C GLU A 348 -1.44 36.62 -146.17
N THR A 349 -1.40 37.87 -145.70
CA THR A 349 -0.95 39.02 -146.50
C THR A 349 0.52 38.89 -146.95
N MET A 350 1.41 38.39 -146.08
CA MET A 350 2.81 38.11 -146.42
C MET A 350 2.94 37.03 -147.51
N LYS A 351 2.03 36.06 -147.54
CA LYS A 351 1.99 35.00 -148.55
C LYS A 351 1.60 35.54 -149.92
N ASP A 352 0.62 36.45 -149.97
CA ASP A 352 0.20 37.14 -151.20
C ASP A 352 1.32 38.04 -151.76
N ILE A 353 2.09 38.69 -150.90
CA ILE A 353 3.29 39.46 -151.29
C ILE A 353 4.35 38.53 -151.91
N ASN A 354 4.62 37.37 -151.30
CA ASN A 354 5.60 36.40 -151.83
C ASN A 354 5.18 35.87 -153.21
N GLN A 355 3.88 35.62 -153.40
CA GLN A 355 3.34 35.17 -154.68
C GLN A 355 3.43 36.26 -155.75
N SER A 356 3.22 37.53 -155.38
CA SER A 356 3.42 38.68 -156.27
C SER A 356 4.89 38.86 -156.67
N ALA A 357 5.82 38.64 -155.74
CA ALA A 357 7.26 38.71 -156.00
C ALA A 357 7.75 37.64 -156.99
N ARG A 358 7.25 36.39 -156.91
CA ARG A 358 7.56 35.34 -157.90
C ARG A 358 7.05 35.68 -159.30
N LYS A 359 5.89 36.32 -159.39
CA LYS A 359 5.34 36.81 -160.67
C LYS A 359 6.23 37.89 -161.30
N ILE A 360 6.90 38.70 -160.48
CA ILE A 360 7.90 39.67 -160.94
C ILE A 360 9.17 38.96 -161.43
N GLU A 361 9.61 37.91 -160.76
CA GLU A 361 10.77 37.07 -161.17
C GLU A 361 10.54 36.39 -162.53
N ASP A 362 9.34 35.84 -162.76
CA ASP A 362 8.95 35.27 -164.05
C ASP A 362 8.98 36.31 -165.19
N ILE A 363 8.56 37.55 -164.91
CA ILE A 363 8.62 38.66 -165.89
C ILE A 363 10.08 39.03 -166.20
N ILE A 364 10.96 39.09 -165.18
CA ILE A 364 12.39 39.38 -165.38
C ILE A 364 13.04 38.30 -166.25
N SER A 365 12.70 37.03 -166.02
CA SER A 365 13.23 35.89 -166.79
C SER A 365 12.83 35.95 -168.28
N VAL A 366 11.61 36.41 -168.59
CA VAL A 366 11.17 36.65 -169.98
C VAL A 366 11.88 37.86 -170.61
N ILE A 367 12.14 38.93 -169.85
CA ILE A 367 12.88 40.11 -170.32
C ILE A 367 14.34 39.74 -170.66
N ASP A 368 14.98 38.90 -169.84
CA ASP A 368 16.35 38.41 -170.09
C ASP A 368 16.42 37.52 -171.36
N GLY A 369 15.35 36.75 -171.62
CA GLY A 369 15.19 35.99 -172.86
C GLY A 369 15.05 36.86 -174.12
N ILE A 370 14.37 38.01 -174.04
CA ILE A 370 14.25 38.98 -175.14
C ILE A 370 15.59 39.70 -175.37
N ALA A 371 16.34 40.00 -174.29
CA ALA A 371 17.65 40.64 -174.38
C ALA A 371 18.68 39.76 -175.11
N PHE A 372 18.65 38.43 -174.94
CA PHE A 372 19.56 37.51 -175.65
C PHE A 372 19.25 37.40 -177.15
N GLN A 373 17.97 37.41 -177.55
CA GLN A 373 17.58 37.37 -178.97
C GLN A 373 17.94 38.64 -179.73
N THR A 374 18.07 39.78 -179.04
CA THR A 374 18.44 41.06 -179.68
C THR A 374 19.93 41.14 -180.03
N ASN A 375 20.78 40.34 -179.37
CA ASN A 375 22.24 40.36 -179.56
C ASN A 375 22.75 39.43 -180.69
N ILE A 376 21.85 38.67 -181.32
CA ILE A 376 22.18 37.73 -182.43
C ILE A 376 21.65 38.24 -183.79
N LEU A 377 21.01 39.42 -183.80
CA LEU A 377 20.66 40.22 -184.98
C LEU A 377 21.70 41.33 -185.19
#